data_AF-A0A0N5AUU6-F1
#
_entry.id   AF-A0A0N5AUU6-F1
#
_cell.length_a   1.000
_cell.length_b   1.000
_cell.length_c   1.000
_cell.angle_alpha   90.00
_cell.angle_beta   90.00
_cell.angle_gamma   90.00
#
_symmetry.space_group_name_H-M   'P 1'
#
loop_
_entity.id
_entity.type
_entity.pdbx_description
1 polymer ?
#
loop_
_entity_poly.entity_id
_entity_poly.type
_entity_poly.pdbx_seq_one_letter_code
_entity_poly.pdbx_strand_id
1 'polypeptide(L)'
;MPNCPRCGKAVYFAERVTSLGKDWHRGCLRCANPNCNKTLSPGGHLEHEGQPYCNQCHSAQFGPKGFGHGGTESHTFHGGKTK
;
A
#
# COMPACT_ATOMS: atom_id res chain seq x y z
N MET A 1 -20.49 -4.29 13.68
CA MET A 1 -19.96 -3.32 12.69
C MET A 1 -18.47 -3.58 12.51
N PRO A 2 -17.97 -3.74 11.28
CA PRO A 2 -16.54 -3.86 11.09
C PRO A 2 -15.86 -2.51 11.40
N ASN A 3 -14.79 -2.59 12.17
CA ASN A 3 -13.96 -1.45 12.57
C ASN A 3 -12.71 -1.42 11.70
N CYS A 4 -12.33 -0.21 11.29
CA CYS A 4 -11.15 -0.03 10.47
C CYS A 4 -9.89 -0.24 11.33
N PRO A 5 -9.03 -1.22 11.01
CA PRO A 5 -7.83 -1.49 11.80
C PRO A 5 -6.82 -0.33 11.78
N ARG A 6 -6.93 0.60 10.82
CA ARG A 6 -6.03 1.76 10.71
C ARG A 6 -6.39 2.92 11.65
N CYS A 7 -7.67 3.13 11.91
CA CYS A 7 -8.14 4.31 12.65
C CYS A 7 -9.08 3.96 13.81
N GLY A 8 -9.44 2.68 13.99
CA GLY A 8 -10.34 2.20 15.04
C GLY A 8 -11.81 2.62 14.87
N LYS A 9 -12.16 3.38 13.84
CA LYS A 9 -13.53 3.88 13.61
C LYS A 9 -14.37 2.86 12.85
N ALA A 10 -15.69 2.92 13.05
CA ALA A 10 -16.65 2.11 12.30
C ALA A 10 -16.57 2.43 10.79
N VAL A 11 -16.61 1.38 9.97
CA VAL A 11 -16.63 1.50 8.51
C VAL A 11 -18.08 1.49 8.03
N TYR A 12 -18.53 2.59 7.45
CA TYR A 12 -19.87 2.70 6.86
C TYR A 12 -19.89 2.15 5.44
N PHE A 13 -21.06 1.69 4.98
CA PHE A 13 -21.23 1.11 3.65
C PHE A 13 -20.73 1.99 2.49
N ALA A 14 -20.83 3.32 2.60
CA ALA A 14 -20.35 4.25 1.57
C ALA A 14 -18.81 4.19 1.37
N GLU A 15 -18.07 4.04 2.47
CA GLU A 15 -16.61 4.04 2.48
C GLU A 15 -15.99 2.66 2.70
N ARG A 16 -16.82 1.62 2.84
CA ARG A 16 -16.34 0.27 3.07
C ARG A 16 -15.56 -0.23 1.87
N VAL A 17 -14.36 -0.70 2.15
CA VAL A 17 -13.54 -1.45 1.20
C VAL A 17 -13.05 -2.71 1.91
N THR A 18 -13.46 -3.85 1.39
CA THR A 18 -13.07 -5.14 1.93
C THR A 18 -11.72 -5.53 1.31
N SER A 19 -10.73 -5.80 2.16
CA SER A 19 -9.42 -6.29 1.73
C SER A 19 -8.81 -7.20 2.77
N LEU A 20 -8.25 -8.30 2.28
CA LEU A 20 -7.58 -9.32 3.10
C LEU A 20 -8.50 -9.84 4.22
N GLY A 21 -9.80 -9.91 3.95
CA GLY A 21 -10.81 -10.35 4.92
C GLY A 21 -11.20 -9.32 5.99
N LYS A 22 -10.72 -8.07 5.92
CA LYS A 22 -11.09 -6.97 6.83
C LYS A 22 -11.72 -5.80 6.07
N ASP A 23 -12.55 -5.01 6.74
CA ASP A 23 -13.10 -3.78 6.16
C ASP A 23 -12.27 -2.57 6.57
N TRP A 24 -11.97 -1.74 5.58
CA TRP A 24 -11.22 -0.51 5.71
C TRP A 24 -12.04 0.65 5.18
N HIS A 25 -11.67 1.89 5.52
CA HIS A 25 -12.15 3.05 4.78
C HIS A 25 -11.37 3.22 3.47
N ARG A 26 -12.02 3.75 2.42
CA ARG A 26 -11.38 4.10 1.15
C ARG A 26 -10.11 4.96 1.34
N GLY A 27 -10.16 5.93 2.25
CA GLY A 27 -9.01 6.76 2.61
C GLY A 27 -8.04 6.10 3.60
N CYS A 28 -8.46 5.06 4.32
CA CYS A 28 -7.64 4.33 5.29
C CYS A 28 -6.71 3.31 4.65
N LEU A 29 -7.15 2.72 3.53
CA LEU A 29 -6.41 1.76 2.74
C LEU A 29 -5.29 2.47 1.92
N ARG A 30 -4.22 2.85 2.60
CA ARG A 30 -3.06 3.52 2.00
C ARG A 30 -1.78 2.86 2.47
N CYS A 31 -0.74 2.94 1.64
CA CYS A 31 0.53 2.34 1.97
C CYS A 31 1.06 2.87 3.31
N ALA A 32 1.36 1.97 4.24
CA ALA A 32 1.92 2.30 5.55
C ALA A 32 3.36 2.84 5.47
N ASN A 33 4.03 2.71 4.31
CA ASN A 33 5.34 3.29 4.09
C ASN A 33 5.23 4.84 4.02
N PRO A 34 5.92 5.58 4.91
CA PRO A 34 5.84 7.04 4.97
C PRO A 34 6.31 7.71 3.68
N ASN A 35 7.25 7.12 2.95
CA ASN A 35 7.80 7.64 1.70
C ASN A 35 6.85 7.43 0.50
N CYS A 36 5.88 6.50 0.61
CA CYS A 36 4.95 6.22 -0.47
C CYS A 36 3.61 6.89 -0.23
N ASN A 37 3.01 6.68 0.96
CA ASN A 37 1.68 7.18 1.36
C ASN A 37 0.55 7.04 0.31
N LYS A 38 0.75 6.20 -0.70
CA LYS A 38 -0.12 6.08 -1.86
C LYS A 38 -1.41 5.37 -1.48
N THR A 39 -2.53 5.90 -1.94
CA THR A 39 -3.84 5.25 -1.81
C THR A 39 -3.83 3.92 -2.55
N LEU A 40 -4.17 2.86 -1.85
CA LEU A 40 -4.18 1.50 -2.37
C LEU A 40 -5.60 1.16 -2.83
N SER A 41 -5.70 0.40 -3.92
CA SER A 41 -6.99 -0.16 -4.33
C SER A 41 -7.28 -1.45 -3.56
N PRO A 42 -8.55 -1.72 -3.23
CA PRO A 42 -8.96 -2.99 -2.64
C PRO A 42 -8.59 -4.13 -3.60
N GLY A 43 -7.91 -5.15 -3.08
CA GLY A 43 -7.42 -6.30 -3.87
C GLY A 43 -6.09 -6.10 -4.61
N GLY A 44 -5.54 -4.88 -4.66
CA GLY A 44 -4.27 -4.56 -5.36
C GLY A 44 -3.06 -4.31 -4.45
N HIS A 45 -3.11 -4.77 -3.20
CA HIS A 45 -2.08 -4.50 -2.20
C HIS A 45 -1.84 -5.71 -1.30
N LEU A 46 -0.75 -5.67 -0.54
CA LEU A 46 -0.40 -6.71 0.42
C LEU A 46 -0.54 -6.18 1.85
N GLU A 47 -0.69 -7.08 2.81
CA GLU A 47 -0.61 -6.75 4.23
C GLU A 47 0.65 -7.36 4.83
N HIS A 48 1.31 -6.56 5.66
CA HIS A 48 2.44 -6.98 6.47
C HIS A 48 2.23 -6.45 7.89
N GLU A 49 2.31 -7.32 8.90
CA GLU A 49 2.04 -6.98 10.31
C GLU A 49 0.70 -6.25 10.55
N GLY A 50 -0.34 -6.56 9.77
CA GLY A 50 -1.65 -5.89 9.89
C GLY A 50 -1.70 -4.48 9.29
N GLN A 51 -0.66 -4.07 8.55
CA GLN A 51 -0.60 -2.80 7.84
C GLN A 51 -0.60 -3.03 6.32
N PRO A 52 -1.35 -2.23 5.53
CA PRO A 52 -1.41 -2.41 4.10
C PRO A 52 -0.22 -1.72 3.42
N TYR A 53 0.47 -2.44 2.55
CA TYR A 53 1.61 -1.98 1.77
C TYR A 53 1.36 -2.12 0.27
N CYS A 54 1.92 -1.18 -0.48
CA CYS A 54 1.97 -1.25 -1.93
C CYS A 54 2.83 -2.44 -2.37
N ASN A 55 2.51 -3.10 -3.49
CA ASN A 55 3.30 -4.21 -4.04
C ASN A 55 4.82 -3.92 -4.05
N GLN A 56 5.20 -2.76 -4.60
CA GLN A 56 6.60 -2.33 -4.67
C GLN A 56 7.23 -2.11 -3.29
N CYS A 57 6.51 -1.49 -2.36
CA CYS A 57 6.94 -1.17 -1.00
C CYS A 57 7.08 -2.42 -0.15
N HIS A 58 6.17 -3.37 -0.35
CA HIS A 58 6.17 -4.65 0.31
C HIS A 58 7.38 -5.48 -0.15
N SER A 59 7.61 -5.59 -1.46
CA SER A 59 8.78 -6.29 -2.00
C SER A 59 10.10 -5.60 -1.63
N ALA A 60 10.15 -4.27 -1.58
CA ALA A 60 11.36 -3.54 -1.21
C ALA A 60 11.73 -3.66 0.28
N GLN A 61 10.73 -3.67 1.18
CA GLN A 61 10.97 -3.75 2.63
C GLN A 61 11.06 -5.20 3.14
N PHE A 62 10.22 -6.09 2.62
CA PHE A 62 10.01 -7.46 3.10
C PHE A 62 10.40 -8.54 2.08
N GLY A 63 10.81 -8.18 0.87
CA GLY A 63 11.36 -9.13 -0.08
C GLY A 63 12.69 -9.72 0.43
N PRO A 64 13.10 -10.89 -0.07
CA PRO A 64 14.36 -11.50 0.32
C PRO A 64 15.49 -10.53 -0.02
N LYS A 65 16.09 -9.94 1.03
CA LYS A 65 17.31 -9.14 0.94
C LYS A 65 18.48 -10.09 0.66
N GLY A 66 18.52 -10.63 -0.55
CA GLY A 66 19.68 -11.31 -1.09
C GLY A 66 20.82 -10.29 -1.18
N PHE A 67 21.85 -10.54 -0.38
CA PHE A 67 23.13 -9.83 -0.38
C PHE A 67 23.61 -9.55 -1.83
N GLY A 68 23.69 -8.29 -2.20
CA GLY A 68 24.15 -7.84 -3.52
C GLY A 68 24.45 -6.35 -3.47
N HIS A 69 25.70 -6.02 -3.15
CA HIS A 69 26.21 -4.67 -3.26
C HIS A 69 26.19 -4.23 -4.73
N GLY A 70 25.72 -3.01 -5.00
CA GLY A 70 26.05 -2.26 -6.22
C GLY A 70 24.85 -1.89 -7.08
N GLY A 71 24.81 -0.62 -7.50
CA GLY A 71 24.03 -0.21 -8.66
C GLY A 71 23.04 0.90 -8.38
N THR A 72 23.50 2.13 -8.59
CA THR A 72 22.69 3.29 -8.86
C THR A 72 21.70 3.03 -10.01
N GLU A 73 20.40 3.24 -9.81
CA GLU A 73 19.53 3.77 -10.85
C GLU A 73 18.19 4.22 -10.26
N SER A 74 18.19 5.46 -9.77
CA SER A 74 16.98 6.27 -9.77
C SER A 74 16.54 6.40 -11.23
N HIS A 75 15.60 5.56 -11.68
CA HIS A 75 14.90 5.81 -12.92
C HIS A 75 14.05 7.08 -12.72
N THR A 76 14.63 8.23 -13.05
CA THR A 76 13.87 9.44 -13.31
C THR A 76 12.86 9.11 -14.41
N PHE A 77 11.58 9.08 -14.04
CA PHE A 77 10.49 9.07 -15.01
C PHE A 77 10.57 10.37 -15.83
N HIS A 78 11.23 10.31 -16.99
CA HIS A 78 11.06 11.34 -18.01
C HIS A 78 9.62 11.25 -18.53
N GLY A 79 8.85 12.29 -18.25
CA GLY A 79 7.48 12.43 -18.69
C GLY A 79 7.37 12.31 -20.22
N GLY A 80 6.80 11.19 -20.67
CA GLY A 80 6.31 11.04 -22.03
C GLY A 80 5.09 11.92 -22.23
N LYS A 81 5.27 13.05 -22.92
CA LYS A 81 4.19 13.80 -23.54
C LYS A 81 4.02 13.30 -24.96
N THR A 82 3.00 12.47 -25.18
CA THR A 82 2.47 12.17 -26.51
C THR A 82 1.30 13.11 -26.80
N LYS A 83 1.52 14.13 -27.62
CA LYS A 83 0.66 14.61 -28.71
C LYS A 83 1.26 15.86 -29.33
#